data_AF-A0A3P6BPY2-F1
#
_entry.id   AF-A0A3P6BPY2-F1
#
_cell.length_a   1.000
_cell.length_b   1.000
_cell.length_c   1.000
_cell.angle_alpha   90.00
_cell.angle_beta   90.00
_cell.angle_gamma   90.00
#
_symmetry.space_group_name_H-M   'P 1'
#
loop_
_entity.id
_entity.type
_entity.pdbx_description
1 polymer ?
#
loop_
_entity_poly.entity_id
_entity_poly.type
_entity_poly.pdbx_seq_one_letter_code
_entity_poly.pdbx_strand_id
1 'polypeptide(L)'
;MEKGIESDFTNVSLNVQLNTFKQVLPNLCASSSRDCREMLGDSLILMGEIGGNDYNYPFFEGKTVNEIKELSQDVLVPLIIKTISSAIVDLVDLGGKTFLVPGNFPIGCSASYLTLFHNAKEEEHDPFTGCIPWLNEFGEYHNDQLKTELKRLQKLYPHVNIIYADYYNSIYTFFQEPAKYGFKNRPLAACCGVGGKYNFTVNEECGYRGVNYCQNPSEYVNWDGYHLTEAAYRKIAHGLLNGPYATPAFDWSCLGSASVDKKYSFSS
;
A
#
# COMPACT_ATOMS: atom_id res chain seq x y z
N MET A 1 17.65 -10.36 -5.79
CA MET A 1 18.73 -11.18 -6.37
C MET A 1 18.70 -12.66 -5.97
N GLU A 2 18.57 -13.05 -4.69
CA GLU A 2 18.65 -14.49 -4.28
C GLU A 2 17.64 -15.45 -4.95
N LYS A 3 16.58 -14.92 -5.58
CA LYS A 3 15.54 -15.69 -6.29
C LYS A 3 15.45 -15.39 -7.79
N GLY A 4 16.49 -14.78 -8.37
CA GLY A 4 16.52 -14.46 -9.80
C GLY A 4 15.57 -13.34 -10.23
N ILE A 5 15.24 -12.45 -9.28
CA ILE A 5 14.54 -11.17 -9.52
C ILE A 5 15.56 -10.07 -9.25
N GLU A 6 15.79 -9.22 -10.25
CA GLU A 6 16.67 -8.04 -10.15
C GLU A 6 15.84 -6.80 -9.79
N SER A 7 16.44 -5.89 -9.01
CA SER A 7 15.81 -4.61 -8.63
C SER A 7 16.84 -3.52 -8.83
N ASP A 8 16.71 -2.81 -9.95
CA ASP A 8 17.67 -1.77 -10.35
C ASP A 8 17.35 -0.40 -9.76
N PHE A 9 16.18 -0.25 -9.14
CA PHE A 9 15.67 1.05 -8.69
C PHE A 9 16.10 1.42 -7.26
N THR A 10 16.24 0.45 -6.36
CA THR A 10 16.66 0.72 -4.98
C THR A 10 17.20 -0.53 -4.28
N ASN A 11 18.22 -0.34 -3.45
CA ASN A 11 18.71 -1.38 -2.53
C ASN A 11 18.15 -1.23 -1.10
N VAL A 12 17.14 -0.36 -0.91
CA VAL A 12 16.58 0.00 0.40
C VAL A 12 15.32 -0.82 0.70
N SER A 13 15.52 -2.07 1.12
CA SER A 13 14.43 -2.98 1.54
C SER A 13 13.88 -2.64 2.94
N LEU A 14 12.77 -3.27 3.34
CA LEU A 14 12.22 -3.14 4.70
C LEU A 14 13.28 -3.44 5.78
N ASN A 15 14.09 -4.49 5.58
CA ASN A 15 15.16 -4.83 6.53
C ASN A 15 16.25 -3.77 6.60
N VAL A 16 16.59 -3.13 5.47
CA VAL A 16 17.54 -2.02 5.44
C VAL A 16 16.94 -0.83 6.20
N GLN A 17 15.69 -0.46 5.93
CA GLN A 17 15.00 0.63 6.62
C GLN A 17 14.90 0.39 8.14
N LEU A 18 14.56 -0.83 8.56
CA LEU A 18 14.50 -1.22 9.96
C LEU A 18 15.87 -1.15 10.65
N ASN A 19 16.93 -1.61 9.98
CA ASN A 19 18.29 -1.54 10.52
C ASN A 19 18.77 -0.09 10.63
N THR A 20 18.51 0.74 9.62
CA THR A 20 18.80 2.17 9.68
C THR A 20 18.01 2.83 10.81
N PHE A 21 16.72 2.50 10.97
CA PHE A 21 15.89 2.99 12.07
C PHE A 21 16.50 2.64 13.44
N LYS A 22 16.89 1.38 13.65
CA LYS A 22 17.54 0.92 14.89
C LYS A 22 18.83 1.68 15.19
N GLN A 23 19.60 2.07 14.18
CA GLN A 23 20.83 2.85 14.35
C GLN A 23 20.56 4.31 14.75
N VAL A 24 19.50 4.93 14.21
CA VAL A 24 19.16 6.32 14.53
C VAL A 24 18.30 6.48 15.78
N LEU A 25 17.62 5.41 16.21
CA LEU A 25 16.70 5.43 17.35
C LEU A 25 17.31 6.06 18.61
N PRO A 26 18.53 5.72 19.07
CA PRO A 26 19.12 6.34 20.26
C PRO A 26 19.22 7.87 20.17
N ASN A 27 19.52 8.42 18.97
CA ASN A 27 19.61 9.86 18.75
C ASN A 27 18.24 10.55 18.82
N LEU A 28 17.19 9.87 18.33
CA LEU A 28 15.81 10.37 18.38
C LEU A 28 15.30 10.46 19.82
N CYS A 29 15.58 9.45 20.64
CA CYS A 29 15.18 9.42 22.04
C CYS A 29 15.97 10.44 22.88
N ALA A 30 17.29 10.54 22.65
CA ALA A 30 18.13 11.53 23.33
C ALA A 30 17.65 12.96 23.08
N SER A 31 17.26 13.28 21.84
CA SER A 31 16.75 14.60 21.46
C SER A 31 15.42 14.94 22.14
N SER A 32 14.61 13.93 22.48
CA SER A 32 13.32 14.10 23.17
C SER A 32 13.41 13.97 24.69
N SER A 33 14.60 13.65 25.24
CA SER A 33 14.79 13.33 26.67
C SER A 33 13.85 12.23 27.20
N ARG A 34 13.34 11.36 26.31
CA ARG A 34 12.48 10.22 26.65
C ARG A 34 13.24 8.91 26.54
N ASP A 35 12.81 7.92 27.30
CA ASP A 35 13.27 6.55 27.08
C ASP A 35 12.78 6.06 25.71
N CYS A 36 13.64 5.35 24.96
CA CYS A 36 13.28 4.88 23.62
C CYS A 36 12.08 3.94 23.61
N ARG A 37 11.98 3.08 24.63
CA ARG A 37 10.90 2.11 24.74
C ARG A 37 9.58 2.81 25.04
N GLU A 38 9.61 3.85 25.86
CA GLU A 38 8.45 4.71 26.12
C GLU A 38 8.02 5.47 24.85
N MET A 39 8.96 6.14 24.17
CA MET A 39 8.68 6.86 22.93
C MET A 39 8.04 5.96 21.86
N LEU A 40 8.58 4.76 21.66
CA LEU A 40 8.00 3.78 20.73
C LEU A 40 6.66 3.24 21.21
N GLY A 41 6.49 3.07 22.53
CA GLY A 41 5.25 2.62 23.13
C GLY A 41 4.08 3.60 22.94
N ASP A 42 4.37 4.89 22.84
CA ASP A 42 3.40 5.96 22.60
C ASP A 42 3.17 6.25 21.09
N SER A 43 3.98 5.65 20.21
CA SER A 43 3.94 5.91 18.78
C SER A 43 2.98 5.00 18.02
N LEU A 44 2.44 5.52 16.91
CA LEU A 44 1.83 4.70 15.86
C LEU A 44 2.91 4.35 14.83
N ILE A 45 3.18 3.05 14.66
CA ILE A 45 4.15 2.55 13.68
C ILE A 45 3.40 2.10 12.43
N LEU A 46 3.60 2.81 11.32
CA LEU A 46 3.05 2.43 10.01
C LEU A 46 4.05 1.52 9.27
N MET A 47 3.69 0.27 9.01
CA MET A 47 4.58 -0.72 8.39
C MET A 47 4.80 -0.52 6.88
N GLY A 48 4.14 0.46 6.25
CA GLY A 48 4.19 0.68 4.80
C GLY A 48 3.40 -0.35 3.99
N GLU A 49 3.17 -0.09 2.71
CA GLU A 49 2.66 -1.09 1.76
C GLU A 49 3.84 -1.98 1.33
N ILE A 50 4.05 -3.08 2.06
CA ILE A 50 5.20 -3.97 1.85
C ILE A 50 4.75 -5.16 1.00
N GLY A 51 5.50 -5.42 -0.07
CA GLY A 51 5.24 -6.51 -1.01
C GLY A 51 4.94 -6.02 -2.43
N GLY A 52 4.39 -4.81 -2.62
CA GLY A 52 4.05 -4.29 -3.94
C GLY A 52 5.23 -4.34 -4.93
N ASN A 53 6.40 -3.84 -4.51
CA ASN A 53 7.60 -3.89 -5.35
C ASN A 53 8.09 -5.32 -5.61
N ASP A 54 8.00 -6.21 -4.63
CA ASP A 54 8.41 -7.62 -4.76
C ASP A 54 7.58 -8.37 -5.81
N TYR A 55 6.34 -7.93 -6.07
CA TYR A 55 5.48 -8.43 -7.13
C TYR A 55 5.68 -7.70 -8.46
N ASN A 56 5.78 -6.37 -8.42
CA ASN A 56 5.96 -5.52 -9.59
C ASN A 56 7.17 -5.95 -10.43
N TYR A 57 8.32 -6.27 -9.82
CA TYR A 57 9.52 -6.63 -10.58
C TYR A 57 9.36 -7.90 -11.43
N PRO A 58 8.88 -9.05 -10.89
CA PRO A 58 8.53 -10.21 -11.71
C PRO A 58 7.58 -9.91 -12.87
N PHE A 59 6.59 -9.05 -12.65
CA PHE A 59 5.66 -8.63 -13.71
C PHE A 59 6.38 -7.82 -14.80
N PHE A 60 7.25 -6.88 -14.42
CA PHE A 60 8.00 -6.06 -15.38
C PHE A 60 9.14 -6.80 -16.09
N GLU A 61 9.65 -7.89 -15.52
CA GLU A 61 10.57 -8.82 -16.21
C GLU A 61 9.87 -9.68 -17.29
N GLY A 62 8.55 -9.56 -17.46
CA GLY A 62 7.80 -10.25 -18.50
C GLY A 62 7.54 -11.73 -18.22
N LYS A 63 7.62 -12.18 -16.96
CA LYS A 63 7.24 -13.55 -16.59
C LYS A 63 5.75 -13.77 -16.88
N THR A 64 5.38 -14.99 -17.26
CA THR A 64 3.99 -15.33 -17.54
C THR A 64 3.14 -15.30 -16.26
N VAL A 65 1.82 -15.12 -16.41
CA VAL A 65 0.89 -15.12 -15.28
C VAL A 65 1.00 -16.41 -14.44
N ASN A 66 1.21 -17.57 -15.08
CA ASN A 66 1.35 -18.84 -14.37
C ASN A 66 2.66 -18.91 -13.59
N GLU A 67 3.79 -18.51 -14.20
CA GLU A 67 5.08 -18.46 -13.50
C GLU A 67 5.02 -17.51 -12.31
N ILE A 68 4.36 -16.35 -12.45
CA ILE A 68 4.21 -15.40 -11.36
C ILE A 68 3.29 -15.95 -10.27
N LYS A 69 2.19 -16.62 -10.64
CA LYS A 69 1.29 -17.26 -9.66
C LYS A 69 2.02 -18.32 -8.85
N GLU A 70 2.74 -19.24 -9.50
CA GLU A 70 3.52 -20.29 -8.83
C GLU A 70 4.62 -19.69 -7.95
N LEU A 71 5.44 -18.78 -8.51
CA LEU A 71 6.49 -18.10 -7.77
C LEU A 71 5.95 -17.33 -6.56
N SER A 72 4.79 -16.70 -6.71
CA SER A 72 4.24 -15.85 -5.65
C SER A 72 3.54 -16.63 -4.57
N GLN A 73 2.74 -17.64 -4.93
CA GLN A 73 2.01 -18.43 -3.94
C GLN A 73 2.98 -19.28 -3.09
N ASP A 74 3.96 -19.91 -3.73
CA ASP A 74 4.81 -20.87 -3.03
C ASP A 74 6.06 -20.23 -2.42
N VAL A 75 6.51 -19.08 -2.95
CA VAL A 75 7.79 -18.47 -2.56
C VAL A 75 7.63 -17.02 -2.09
N LEU A 76 7.13 -16.12 -2.93
CA LEU A 76 7.19 -14.68 -2.62
C LEU A 76 6.25 -14.29 -1.48
N VAL A 77 4.96 -14.64 -1.55
CA VAL A 77 3.98 -14.27 -0.51
C VAL A 77 4.41 -14.82 0.85
N PRO A 78 4.74 -16.12 1.04
CA PRO A 78 5.22 -16.60 2.33
C PRO A 78 6.46 -15.87 2.85
N LEU A 79 7.41 -15.54 1.96
CA LEU A 79 8.63 -14.83 2.33
C LEU A 79 8.33 -13.39 2.76
N ILE A 80 7.53 -12.65 1.98
CA ILE A 80 7.15 -11.26 2.25
C ILE A 80 6.38 -11.17 3.57
N ILE A 81 5.39 -12.05 3.78
CA ILE A 81 4.61 -12.08 5.03
C ILE A 81 5.52 -12.38 6.23
N LYS A 82 6.48 -13.30 6.09
CA LYS A 82 7.47 -13.59 7.13
C LYS A 82 8.39 -12.40 7.40
N THR A 83 8.81 -11.66 6.37
CA THR A 83 9.63 -10.46 6.52
C THR A 83 8.86 -9.35 7.24
N ILE A 84 7.60 -9.11 6.88
CA ILE A 84 6.72 -8.16 7.59
C ILE A 84 6.57 -8.58 9.05
N SER A 85 6.26 -9.85 9.32
CA SER A 85 6.01 -10.31 10.68
C SER A 85 7.26 -10.24 11.56
N SER A 86 8.43 -10.55 10.99
CA SER A 86 9.72 -10.43 11.68
C SER A 86 10.06 -8.98 12.00
N ALA A 87 9.79 -8.04 11.08
CA ALA A 87 9.98 -6.62 11.33
C ALA A 87 9.05 -6.09 12.44
N ILE A 88 7.79 -6.54 12.48
CA ILE A 88 6.86 -6.22 13.57
C ILE A 88 7.39 -6.74 14.91
N VAL A 89 7.82 -8.01 14.97
CA VAL A 89 8.38 -8.62 16.19
C VAL A 89 9.59 -7.84 16.69
N ASP A 90 10.52 -7.52 15.81
CA ASP A 90 11.70 -6.71 16.15
C ASP A 90 11.33 -5.35 16.76
N LEU A 91 10.31 -4.69 16.21
CA LEU A 91 9.83 -3.39 16.70
C LEU A 91 9.05 -3.51 18.01
N VAL A 92 8.33 -4.61 18.23
CA VAL A 92 7.70 -4.94 19.52
C VAL A 92 8.76 -5.11 20.59
N ASP A 93 9.85 -5.83 20.31
CA ASP A 93 10.95 -6.04 21.26
C ASP A 93 11.63 -4.73 21.67
N LEU A 94 11.66 -3.75 20.75
CA LEU A 94 12.13 -2.38 20.99
C LEU A 94 11.15 -1.49 21.76
N GLY A 95 9.91 -1.93 21.96
CA GLY A 95 8.89 -1.21 22.74
C GLY A 95 7.68 -0.72 21.96
N GLY A 96 7.61 -0.98 20.65
CA GLY A 96 6.45 -0.62 19.83
C GLY A 96 5.18 -1.31 20.33
N LYS A 97 4.10 -0.54 20.48
CA LYS A 97 2.80 -1.05 20.98
C LYS A 97 1.64 -0.89 20.03
N THR A 98 1.73 0.01 19.04
CA THR A 98 0.64 0.26 18.10
C THR A 98 1.17 0.21 16.67
N PHE A 99 0.65 -0.74 15.89
CA PHE A 99 1.08 -0.96 14.50
C PHE A 99 -0.12 -0.82 13.57
N LEU A 100 0.05 -0.04 12.49
CA LEU A 100 -0.85 -0.04 11.36
C LEU A 100 -0.16 -0.76 10.20
N VAL A 101 -0.76 -1.85 9.73
CA VAL A 101 -0.17 -2.75 8.72
C VAL A 101 -1.08 -2.78 7.50
N PRO A 102 -0.76 -1.99 6.46
CA PRO A 102 -1.48 -2.02 5.20
C PRO A 102 -1.38 -3.37 4.49
N GLY A 103 -2.49 -3.81 3.90
CA GLY A 103 -2.48 -4.78 2.81
C GLY A 103 -2.08 -4.16 1.48
N ASN A 104 -1.95 -5.01 0.46
CA ASN A 104 -1.69 -4.63 -0.91
C ASN A 104 -2.94 -4.09 -1.63
N PHE A 105 -2.73 -3.39 -2.74
CA PHE A 105 -3.75 -2.75 -3.56
C PHE A 105 -4.46 -3.71 -4.53
N PRO A 106 -5.62 -3.31 -5.10
CA PRO A 106 -6.20 -4.01 -6.25
C PRO A 106 -5.36 -3.69 -7.50
N ILE A 107 -4.23 -4.40 -7.67
CA ILE A 107 -3.24 -4.11 -8.70
C ILE A 107 -3.77 -4.24 -10.14
N GLY A 108 -4.86 -5.00 -10.34
CA GLY A 108 -5.56 -5.07 -11.62
C GLY A 108 -6.24 -3.76 -12.05
N CYS A 109 -6.33 -2.77 -11.16
CA CYS A 109 -6.83 -1.43 -11.44
C CYS A 109 -5.72 -0.40 -11.71
N SER A 110 -4.45 -0.80 -11.62
CA SER A 110 -3.30 0.07 -11.83
C SER A 110 -3.07 0.32 -13.33
N ALA A 111 -2.84 1.58 -13.71
CA ALA A 111 -2.61 1.93 -15.12
C ALA A 111 -1.38 1.23 -15.73
N SER A 112 -0.33 0.98 -14.94
CA SER A 112 0.87 0.27 -15.40
C SER A 112 0.57 -1.19 -15.75
N TYR A 113 -0.13 -1.90 -14.86
CA TYR A 113 -0.57 -3.28 -15.09
C TYR A 113 -1.55 -3.39 -16.26
N LEU A 114 -2.53 -2.49 -16.34
CA LEU A 114 -3.48 -2.46 -17.45
C LEU A 114 -2.81 -2.20 -18.80
N THR A 115 -1.70 -1.46 -18.81
CA THR A 115 -0.89 -1.22 -20.01
C THR A 115 0.01 -2.41 -20.34
N LEU A 116 0.63 -3.02 -19.32
CA LEU A 116 1.47 -4.21 -19.48
C LEU A 116 0.65 -5.37 -20.07
N PHE A 117 -0.56 -5.57 -19.55
CA PHE A 117 -1.50 -6.60 -19.97
C PHE A 117 -2.51 -6.09 -21.00
N HIS A 118 -2.13 -5.17 -21.90
CA HIS A 118 -3.00 -4.63 -22.95
C HIS A 118 -3.55 -5.69 -23.94
N ASN A 119 -2.94 -6.88 -23.99
CA ASN A 119 -3.40 -8.01 -24.80
C ASN A 119 -4.48 -8.87 -24.10
N ALA A 120 -4.77 -8.61 -22.82
CA ALA A 120 -5.92 -9.20 -22.16
C ALA A 120 -7.20 -8.84 -22.94
N LYS A 121 -8.06 -9.82 -23.14
CA LYS A 121 -9.29 -9.60 -23.91
C LYS A 121 -10.28 -8.78 -23.08
N GLU A 122 -11.17 -8.04 -23.74
CA GLU A 122 -12.15 -7.20 -23.03
C GLU A 122 -13.03 -8.03 -22.07
N GLU A 123 -13.31 -9.31 -22.35
CA GLU A 123 -14.00 -10.22 -21.41
C GLU A 123 -13.20 -10.60 -20.15
N GLU A 124 -11.89 -10.35 -20.13
CA GLU A 124 -11.02 -10.55 -18.96
C GLU A 124 -10.97 -9.31 -18.07
N HIS A 125 -11.62 -8.21 -18.46
CA HIS A 125 -11.80 -7.03 -17.63
C HIS A 125 -13.16 -7.10 -16.91
N ASP A 126 -13.19 -6.64 -15.66
CA ASP A 126 -14.44 -6.42 -14.95
C ASP A 126 -15.27 -5.35 -15.69
N PRO A 127 -16.53 -5.64 -16.07
CA PRO A 127 -17.28 -4.74 -16.95
C PRO A 127 -17.72 -3.44 -16.27
N PHE A 128 -17.63 -3.35 -14.93
CA PHE A 128 -18.04 -2.17 -14.17
C PHE A 128 -16.86 -1.26 -13.87
N THR A 129 -15.74 -1.83 -13.45
CA THR A 129 -14.54 -1.10 -13.01
C THR A 129 -13.50 -0.98 -14.12
N GLY A 130 -13.49 -1.91 -15.08
CA GLY A 130 -12.46 -2.06 -16.11
C GLY A 130 -11.14 -2.65 -15.59
N CYS A 131 -11.07 -3.03 -14.31
CA CYS A 131 -9.90 -3.68 -13.73
C CYS A 131 -9.75 -5.12 -14.23
N ILE A 132 -8.57 -5.70 -14.11
CA ILE A 132 -8.30 -7.11 -14.44
C ILE A 132 -8.49 -7.97 -13.18
N PRO A 133 -9.53 -8.83 -13.08
CA PRO A 133 -9.85 -9.56 -11.84
C PRO A 133 -8.76 -10.53 -11.38
N TRP A 134 -8.12 -11.26 -12.29
CA TRP A 134 -7.09 -12.24 -11.90
C TRP A 134 -5.81 -11.59 -11.36
N LEU A 135 -5.55 -10.31 -11.66
CA LEU A 135 -4.51 -9.52 -10.99
C LEU A 135 -4.96 -9.07 -9.60
N ASN A 136 -6.24 -8.76 -9.44
CA ASN A 136 -6.81 -8.40 -8.14
C ASN A 136 -6.80 -9.60 -7.16
N GLU A 137 -7.11 -10.81 -7.64
CA GLU A 137 -7.02 -12.08 -6.88
C GLU A 137 -5.63 -12.27 -6.24
N PHE A 138 -4.59 -11.79 -6.91
CA PHE A 138 -3.23 -11.83 -6.40
C PHE A 138 -3.05 -10.97 -5.13
N GLY A 139 -3.53 -9.72 -5.18
CA GLY A 139 -3.52 -8.81 -4.03
C GLY A 139 -4.38 -9.35 -2.89
N GLU A 140 -5.54 -9.94 -3.19
CA GLU A 140 -6.41 -10.59 -2.21
C GLU A 140 -5.70 -11.75 -1.51
N TYR A 141 -4.99 -12.60 -2.26
CA TYR A 141 -4.24 -13.72 -1.69
C TYR A 141 -3.15 -13.24 -0.71
N HIS A 142 -2.35 -12.23 -1.08
CA HIS A 142 -1.39 -11.61 -0.15
C HIS A 142 -2.11 -11.13 1.12
N ASN A 143 -3.21 -10.39 0.95
CA ASN A 143 -3.95 -9.78 2.05
C ASN A 143 -4.53 -10.84 3.00
N ASP A 144 -5.00 -11.97 2.48
CA ASP A 144 -5.49 -13.10 3.29
C ASP A 144 -4.39 -13.77 4.11
N GLN A 145 -3.21 -13.96 3.52
CA GLN A 145 -2.04 -14.48 4.25
C GLN A 145 -1.58 -13.49 5.33
N LEU A 146 -1.52 -12.20 5.00
CA LEU A 146 -1.17 -11.14 5.94
C LEU A 146 -2.15 -11.11 7.12
N LYS A 147 -3.46 -11.05 6.86
CA LYS A 147 -4.49 -11.07 7.93
C LYS A 147 -4.35 -12.30 8.83
N THR A 148 -4.02 -13.46 8.27
CA THR A 148 -3.80 -14.69 9.04
C THR A 148 -2.60 -14.57 9.96
N GLU A 149 -1.48 -14.06 9.45
CA GLU A 149 -0.26 -13.85 10.24
C GLU A 149 -0.43 -12.77 11.32
N LEU A 150 -1.10 -11.65 10.99
CA LEU A 150 -1.41 -10.60 11.98
C LEU A 150 -2.29 -11.13 13.10
N LYS A 151 -3.29 -11.97 12.80
CA LYS A 151 -4.09 -12.67 13.83
C LYS A 151 -3.23 -13.58 14.72
N ARG A 152 -2.20 -14.22 14.17
CA ARG A 152 -1.24 -15.01 14.95
C ARG A 152 -0.42 -14.11 15.87
N LEU A 153 0.09 -12.98 15.36
CA LEU A 153 0.86 -12.01 16.16
C LEU A 153 0.02 -11.37 17.27
N GLN A 154 -1.24 -11.00 16.99
CA GLN A 154 -2.17 -10.47 18.00
C GLN A 154 -2.37 -11.44 19.18
N LYS A 155 -2.41 -12.75 18.91
CA LYS A 155 -2.48 -13.78 19.96
C LYS A 155 -1.17 -13.92 20.74
N LEU A 156 -0.03 -13.75 20.07
CA LEU A 156 1.30 -13.87 20.68
C LEU A 156 1.65 -12.65 21.53
N TYR A 157 1.19 -11.46 21.13
CA TYR A 157 1.44 -10.18 21.77
C TYR A 157 0.13 -9.49 22.15
N PRO A 158 -0.64 -10.03 23.12
CA PRO A 158 -1.97 -9.49 23.48
C PRO A 158 -1.93 -8.07 24.08
N HIS A 159 -0.74 -7.56 24.41
CA HIS A 159 -0.50 -6.21 24.92
C HIS A 159 -0.14 -5.20 23.82
N VAL A 160 -0.03 -5.66 22.56
CA VAL A 160 0.28 -4.85 21.38
C VAL A 160 -0.97 -4.73 20.52
N ASN A 161 -1.31 -3.50 20.14
CA ASN A 161 -2.39 -3.22 19.21
C ASN A 161 -1.88 -3.30 17.77
N ILE A 162 -2.10 -4.43 17.11
CA ILE A 162 -1.75 -4.64 15.69
C ILE A 162 -3.02 -4.46 14.86
N ILE A 163 -3.04 -3.47 13.98
CA ILE A 163 -4.18 -3.07 13.16
C ILE A 163 -3.89 -3.40 11.70
N TYR A 164 -4.74 -4.21 11.08
CA TYR A 164 -4.75 -4.39 9.62
C TYR A 164 -5.43 -3.19 8.95
N ALA A 165 -4.75 -2.57 7.99
CA ALA A 165 -5.30 -1.51 7.14
C ALA A 165 -5.71 -2.08 5.78
N ASP A 166 -7.00 -2.11 5.52
CA ASP A 166 -7.62 -2.65 4.31
C ASP A 166 -7.56 -1.67 3.14
N TYR A 167 -6.34 -1.45 2.67
CA TYR A 167 -6.06 -0.60 1.52
C TYR A 167 -6.81 -1.10 0.28
N TYR A 168 -6.87 -2.42 0.09
CA TYR A 168 -7.53 -3.04 -1.05
C TYR A 168 -8.98 -2.60 -1.18
N ASN A 169 -9.81 -2.88 -0.18
CA ASN A 169 -11.23 -2.58 -0.25
C ASN A 169 -11.50 -1.08 -0.20
N SER A 170 -10.65 -0.29 0.46
CA SER A 170 -10.76 1.17 0.47
C SER A 170 -10.63 1.74 -0.95
N ILE A 171 -9.56 1.37 -1.65
CA ILE A 171 -9.29 1.83 -3.02
C ILE A 171 -10.27 1.28 -4.02
N TYR A 172 -10.68 0.01 -3.89
CA TYR A 172 -11.56 -0.63 -4.86
C TYR A 172 -12.88 0.13 -5.03
N THR A 173 -13.39 0.75 -3.96
CA THR A 173 -14.59 1.59 -4.05
C THR A 173 -14.43 2.82 -4.95
N PHE A 174 -13.22 3.34 -5.15
CA PHE A 174 -12.97 4.46 -6.05
C PHE A 174 -13.15 4.06 -7.52
N PHE A 175 -12.97 2.78 -7.84
CA PHE A 175 -13.20 2.24 -9.18
C PHE A 175 -14.65 1.79 -9.38
N GLN A 176 -15.34 1.37 -8.31
CA GLN A 176 -16.76 1.01 -8.36
C GLN A 176 -17.69 2.23 -8.43
N GLU A 177 -17.42 3.27 -7.65
CA GLU A 177 -18.27 4.46 -7.52
C GLU A 177 -17.46 5.77 -7.61
N PRO A 178 -16.69 6.01 -8.69
CA PRO A 178 -15.74 7.13 -8.77
C PRO A 178 -16.37 8.49 -8.48
N ALA A 179 -17.57 8.74 -9.02
CA ALA A 179 -18.29 10.00 -8.86
C ALA A 179 -18.63 10.33 -7.39
N LYS A 180 -18.93 9.31 -6.56
CA LYS A 180 -19.21 9.48 -5.12
C LYS A 180 -18.01 10.04 -4.36
N TYR A 181 -16.82 9.74 -4.85
CA TYR A 181 -15.56 10.19 -4.27
C TYR A 181 -15.01 11.44 -4.97
N GLY A 182 -15.70 11.99 -5.96
CA GLY A 182 -15.25 13.16 -6.72
C GLY A 182 -14.22 12.85 -7.81
N PHE A 183 -14.08 11.59 -8.21
CA PHE A 183 -13.21 11.16 -9.31
C PHE A 183 -13.97 11.10 -10.64
N LYS A 184 -13.22 11.21 -11.74
CA LYS A 184 -13.76 11.04 -13.10
C LYS A 184 -14.31 9.63 -13.30
N ASN A 185 -15.34 9.52 -14.12
CA ASN A 185 -15.96 8.25 -14.52
C ASN A 185 -15.00 7.26 -15.23
N ARG A 186 -13.80 7.72 -15.66
CA ARG A 186 -12.73 6.86 -16.17
C ARG A 186 -11.55 6.85 -15.18
N PRO A 187 -11.67 6.20 -14.01
CA PRO A 187 -10.70 6.31 -12.91
C PRO A 187 -9.36 5.58 -13.16
N LEU A 188 -9.29 4.72 -14.19
CA LEU A 188 -8.12 3.89 -14.48
C LEU A 188 -6.94 4.64 -15.12
N ALA A 189 -7.20 5.74 -15.84
CA ALA A 189 -6.14 6.48 -16.51
C ALA A 189 -5.30 7.30 -15.51
N ALA A 190 -3.99 7.34 -15.72
CA ALA A 190 -3.08 8.15 -14.92
C ALA A 190 -3.21 9.65 -15.22
N CYS A 191 -3.08 10.49 -14.19
CA CYS A 191 -3.05 11.94 -14.35
C CYS A 191 -1.75 12.43 -15.00
N CYS A 192 -0.60 11.92 -14.56
CA CYS A 192 0.72 12.19 -15.09
C CYS A 192 1.18 11.01 -15.95
N GLY A 193 1.43 11.25 -17.22
CA GLY A 193 1.82 10.19 -18.12
C GLY A 193 1.64 10.59 -19.58
N VAL A 194 1.90 9.62 -20.46
CA VAL A 194 1.83 9.80 -21.90
C VAL A 194 1.40 8.50 -22.57
N GLY A 195 0.60 8.63 -23.63
CA GLY A 195 0.28 7.53 -24.54
C GLY A 195 -0.70 6.47 -24.00
N GLY A 196 -1.16 5.62 -24.91
CA GLY A 196 -1.99 4.45 -24.58
C GLY A 196 -3.42 4.76 -24.07
N LYS A 197 -4.18 3.69 -23.79
CA LYS A 197 -5.56 3.73 -23.27
C LYS A 197 -5.63 4.32 -21.85
N TYR A 198 -4.57 4.15 -21.07
CA TYR A 198 -4.52 4.49 -19.65
C TYR A 198 -3.58 5.67 -19.33
N ASN A 199 -3.16 6.43 -20.34
CA ASN A 199 -2.22 7.56 -20.22
C ASN A 199 -0.90 7.14 -19.53
N PHE A 200 -0.35 6.00 -19.93
CA PHE A 200 0.84 5.41 -19.37
C PHE A 200 1.59 4.64 -20.45
N THR A 201 2.91 4.80 -20.49
CA THR A 201 3.82 4.08 -21.39
C THR A 201 5.03 3.63 -20.57
N VAL A 202 5.39 2.35 -20.68
CA VAL A 202 6.53 1.78 -19.96
C VAL A 202 7.82 2.46 -20.44
N ASN A 203 8.71 2.87 -19.52
CA ASN A 203 9.95 3.61 -19.79
C ASN A 203 9.77 5.09 -20.20
N GLU A 204 8.56 5.64 -20.08
CA GLU A 204 8.27 7.07 -20.25
C GLU A 204 7.51 7.61 -19.02
N GLU A 205 8.13 7.49 -17.85
CA GLU A 205 7.49 7.77 -16.56
C GLU A 205 7.27 9.26 -16.29
N CYS A 206 6.36 9.56 -15.37
CA CYS A 206 6.15 10.92 -14.86
C CYS A 206 7.49 11.55 -14.41
N GLY A 207 7.80 12.74 -14.94
CA GLY A 207 9.08 13.42 -14.72
C GLY A 207 10.06 13.31 -15.90
N TYR A 208 9.82 12.41 -16.85
CA TYR A 208 10.61 12.33 -18.08
C TYR A 208 10.24 13.47 -19.05
N ARG A 209 11.19 13.85 -19.91
CA ARG A 209 10.99 14.92 -20.88
C ARG A 209 9.88 14.56 -21.87
N GLY A 210 8.85 15.41 -21.95
CA GLY A 210 7.72 15.22 -22.87
C GLY A 210 6.51 14.55 -22.22
N VAL A 211 6.64 14.05 -20.98
CA VAL A 211 5.53 13.53 -20.20
C VAL A 211 4.78 14.68 -19.53
N ASN A 212 3.47 14.74 -19.76
CA ASN A 212 2.61 15.79 -19.24
C ASN A 212 1.78 15.30 -18.05
N TYR A 213 1.12 16.23 -17.37
CA TYR A 213 0.20 15.94 -16.28
C TYR A 213 -1.15 16.63 -16.47
N CYS A 214 -2.19 16.05 -15.88
CA CYS A 214 -3.54 16.56 -15.94
C CYS A 214 -3.69 17.89 -15.17
N GLN A 215 -4.65 18.74 -15.57
CA GLN A 215 -4.86 20.05 -14.94
C GLN A 215 -5.38 19.96 -13.50
N ASN A 216 -6.18 18.94 -13.17
CA ASN A 216 -6.77 18.76 -11.85
C ASN A 216 -6.52 17.34 -11.31
N PRO A 217 -5.40 17.09 -10.61
CA PRO A 217 -5.07 15.79 -10.05
C PRO A 217 -6.09 15.26 -9.03
N SER A 218 -6.87 16.15 -8.40
CA SER A 218 -7.86 15.74 -7.40
C SER A 218 -9.04 14.94 -7.97
N GLU A 219 -9.25 14.98 -9.29
CA GLU A 219 -10.29 14.21 -9.98
C GLU A 219 -9.81 12.83 -10.47
N TYR A 220 -8.55 12.45 -10.21
CA TYR A 220 -7.95 11.20 -10.66
C TYR A 220 -7.62 10.27 -9.49
N VAL A 221 -7.73 8.97 -9.72
CA VAL A 221 -7.29 7.94 -8.75
C VAL A 221 -5.81 7.63 -8.94
N ASN A 222 -5.41 7.30 -10.17
CA ASN A 222 -4.02 7.00 -10.53
C ASN A 222 -3.22 8.29 -10.79
N TRP A 223 -2.05 8.43 -10.19
CA TRP A 223 -1.13 9.54 -10.44
C TRP A 223 -0.26 9.28 -11.67
N ASP A 224 0.67 8.33 -11.59
CA ASP A 224 1.71 8.09 -12.61
C ASP A 224 1.69 6.67 -13.19
N GLY A 225 0.66 5.90 -12.84
CA GLY A 225 0.48 4.51 -13.24
C GLY A 225 1.06 3.49 -12.27
N TYR A 226 1.88 3.89 -11.30
CA TYR A 226 2.32 3.05 -10.18
C TYR A 226 1.67 3.51 -8.87
N HIS A 227 1.56 4.82 -8.68
CA HIS A 227 1.09 5.45 -7.46
C HIS A 227 -0.29 6.09 -7.64
N LEU A 228 -0.96 6.34 -6.51
CA LEU A 228 -2.22 7.05 -6.46
C LEU A 228 -2.02 8.56 -6.29
N THR A 229 -3.05 9.34 -6.60
CA THR A 229 -3.02 10.78 -6.35
C THR A 229 -3.11 11.09 -4.85
N GLU A 230 -2.69 12.30 -4.46
CA GLU A 230 -2.88 12.80 -3.10
C GLU A 230 -4.36 12.72 -2.66
N ALA A 231 -5.30 13.03 -3.56
CA ALA A 231 -6.73 12.98 -3.28
C ALA A 231 -7.21 11.56 -2.97
N ALA A 232 -6.70 10.56 -3.70
CA ALA A 232 -6.97 9.15 -3.41
C ALA A 232 -6.38 8.75 -2.06
N TYR A 233 -5.09 9.04 -1.79
CA TYR A 233 -4.47 8.74 -0.49
C TYR A 233 -5.17 9.42 0.68
N ARG A 234 -5.65 10.65 0.52
CA ARG A 234 -6.43 11.36 1.54
C ARG A 234 -7.73 10.62 1.87
N LYS A 235 -8.45 10.13 0.87
CA LYS A 235 -9.70 9.38 1.07
C LYS A 235 -9.44 8.01 1.68
N ILE A 236 -8.33 7.36 1.31
CA ILE A 236 -7.89 6.10 1.95
C ILE A 236 -7.63 6.35 3.42
N ALA A 237 -6.81 7.35 3.76
CA ALA A 237 -6.51 7.70 5.15
C ALA A 237 -7.78 7.99 5.95
N HIS A 238 -8.71 8.75 5.39
CA HIS A 238 -10.00 9.01 6.03
C HIS A 238 -10.82 7.72 6.25
N GLY A 239 -10.86 6.84 5.25
CA GLY A 239 -11.55 5.54 5.36
C GLY A 239 -10.94 4.60 6.39
N LEU A 240 -9.62 4.64 6.60
CA LEU A 240 -8.94 3.86 7.63
C LEU A 240 -9.21 4.39 9.03
N LEU A 241 -9.11 5.72 9.19
CA LEU A 241 -9.21 6.37 10.50
C LEU A 241 -10.67 6.44 10.98
N ASN A 242 -11.62 6.71 10.08
CA ASN A 242 -13.02 6.98 10.44
C ASN A 242 -14.01 5.99 9.83
N GLY A 243 -13.55 5.07 8.98
CA GLY A 243 -14.41 4.14 8.25
C GLY A 243 -14.17 2.67 8.63
N PRO A 244 -14.69 1.73 7.82
CA PRO A 244 -14.63 0.30 8.11
C PRO A 244 -13.32 -0.37 7.66
N TYR A 245 -12.34 0.39 7.18
CA TYR A 245 -11.16 -0.17 6.51
C TYR A 245 -9.98 -0.46 7.46
N ALA A 246 -10.20 -0.44 8.77
CA ALA A 246 -9.21 -0.82 9.77
C ALA A 246 -9.75 -1.96 10.66
N THR A 247 -8.93 -2.97 10.94
CA THR A 247 -9.30 -4.09 11.81
C THR A 247 -8.20 -4.40 12.84
N PRO A 248 -8.43 -4.17 14.15
CA PRO A 248 -9.61 -3.51 14.72
C PRO A 248 -9.75 -2.05 14.26
N ALA A 249 -10.96 -1.49 14.34
CA ALA A 249 -11.18 -0.07 14.02
C ALA A 249 -10.46 0.84 15.03
N PHE A 250 -10.12 2.06 14.59
CA PHE A 250 -9.55 3.06 15.50
C PHE A 250 -10.57 3.48 16.56
N ASP A 251 -10.15 3.43 17.83
CA ASP A 251 -10.94 3.94 18.95
C ASP A 251 -10.48 5.35 19.31
N TRP A 252 -11.30 6.33 18.94
CA TRP A 252 -11.06 7.74 19.22
C TRP A 252 -11.60 8.20 20.57
N SER A 253 -12.26 7.32 21.34
CA SER A 253 -12.86 7.70 22.63
C SER A 253 -11.83 8.17 23.67
N CYS A 254 -10.57 7.78 23.51
CA CYS A 254 -9.44 8.19 24.36
C CYS A 254 -8.94 9.62 24.09
N LEU A 255 -9.33 10.26 22.97
CA LEU A 255 -9.04 11.67 22.72
C LEU A 255 -10.02 12.51 23.52
N GLY A 256 -9.62 12.89 24.75
CA GLY A 256 -10.32 13.91 25.52
C GLY A 256 -10.56 15.17 24.67
N SER A 257 -11.60 15.93 24.98
CA SER A 257 -12.16 17.07 24.24
C SER A 257 -11.22 18.26 23.91
N ALA A 258 -9.89 18.10 24.04
CA ALA A 258 -8.92 19.18 24.04
C ALA A 258 -7.89 19.19 22.89
N SER A 259 -7.89 18.27 21.93
CA SER A 259 -6.80 18.26 20.91
C SER A 259 -7.19 18.05 19.44
N VAL A 260 -8.47 18.15 19.06
CA VAL A 260 -8.79 18.28 17.63
C VAL A 260 -8.57 19.73 17.21
N ASP A 261 -7.35 20.06 16.80
CA ASP A 261 -7.08 21.24 16.01
C ASP A 261 -7.96 21.17 14.76
N LYS A 262 -9.06 21.95 14.75
CA LYS A 262 -10.00 22.07 13.62
C LYS A 262 -9.34 22.54 12.32
N LYS A 263 -8.04 22.83 12.32
CA LYS A 263 -7.24 23.19 11.14
C LYS A 263 -7.05 22.02 10.16
N TYR A 264 -7.19 20.78 10.62
CA TYR A 264 -7.12 19.58 9.78
C TYR A 264 -8.42 18.78 9.78
N SER A 265 -9.57 19.45 9.90
CA SER A 265 -10.83 18.76 9.59
C SER A 265 -10.80 18.40 8.11
N PHE A 266 -10.71 17.10 7.81
CA PHE A 266 -10.94 16.58 6.48
C PHE A 266 -12.40 16.84 6.12
N SER A 267 -12.68 18.01 5.54
CA SER A 267 -14.00 18.32 5.01
C SER A 267 -14.32 17.32 3.90
N SER A 268 -15.53 16.76 4.00
CA SER A 268 -16.13 15.74 3.14
C SER A 268 -16.03 16.07 1.65
#